data_AF-A0A0C5GLG1-F1
#
_entry.id   AF-A0A0C5GLG1-F1
#
_cell.length_a   1.000
_cell.length_b   1.000
_cell.length_c   1.000
_cell.angle_alpha   90.00
_cell.angle_beta   90.00
_cell.angle_gamma   90.00
#
_symmetry.space_group_name_H-M   'P 1'
#
loop_
_entity.id
_entity.type
_entity.pdbx_description
1 polymer ?
#
loop_
_entity_poly.entity_id
_entity_poly.type
_entity_poly.pdbx_seq_one_letter_code
_entity_poly.pdbx_strand_id
1 'polypeptide(L)'
;MAKWRAADQAHRRVEELRHSYGPPTQNLWTQRQSHTYETAVRAWRDLDRDVQAAVTGYAKENGQARDAVEGQVREAAQGPEPGL
;
A
#
# COMPACT_ATOMS: atom_id res chain seq x y z
N MET A 1 -9.97 -6.12 -7.38
CA MET A 1 -10.23 -5.06 -6.37
C MET A 1 -9.84 -5.43 -4.94
N ALA A 2 -10.06 -6.66 -4.44
CA ALA A 2 -9.74 -7.01 -3.04
C ALA A 2 -8.25 -6.84 -2.66
N LYS A 3 -7.32 -7.21 -3.55
CA LYS A 3 -5.86 -7.12 -3.31
C LYS A 3 -5.37 -5.69 -3.08
N TRP A 4 -5.83 -4.75 -3.91
CA TRP A 4 -5.51 -3.32 -3.77
C TRP A 4 -6.00 -2.75 -2.44
N ARG A 5 -7.24 -3.06 -2.04
CA ARG A 5 -7.79 -2.63 -0.75
C ARG A 5 -7.02 -3.19 0.44
N ALA A 6 -6.50 -4.41 0.34
CA ALA A 6 -5.67 -5.01 1.38
C ALA A 6 -4.30 -4.31 1.49
N ALA A 7 -3.64 -4.03 0.35
CA ALA A 7 -2.40 -3.28 0.31
C ALA A 7 -2.57 -1.85 0.88
N ASP A 8 -3.65 -1.17 0.50
CA ASP A 8 -3.97 0.17 1.01
C ASP A 8 -4.23 0.19 2.53
N GLN A 9 -5.00 -0.78 3.05
CA GLN A 9 -5.21 -0.91 4.49
C GLN A 9 -3.91 -1.20 5.24
N ALA A 10 -3.06 -2.08 4.70
CA ALA A 10 -1.75 -2.37 5.29
C ALA A 10 -0.83 -1.13 5.28
N HIS A 11 -0.88 -0.33 4.21
CA HIS A 11 -0.15 0.93 4.13
C HIS A 11 -0.62 1.93 5.19
N ARG A 12 -1.94 2.15 5.31
CA ARG A 12 -2.50 3.02 6.36
C ARG A 12 -2.08 2.58 7.76
N ARG A 13 -2.02 1.27 8.01
CA ARG A 13 -1.55 0.76 9.29
C ARG A 13 -0.08 1.10 9.58
N VAL A 14 0.78 1.06 8.57
CA VAL A 14 2.19 1.50 8.69
C VAL A 14 2.26 2.99 9.02
N GLU A 15 1.45 3.80 8.35
CA GLU A 15 1.40 5.26 8.58
C GLU A 15 0.88 5.59 9.99
N GLU A 16 -0.17 4.92 10.46
CA GLU A 16 -0.69 5.05 11.82
C GLU A 16 0.36 4.70 12.87
N LEU A 17 1.08 3.59 12.68
CA LEU A 17 2.14 3.16 13.60
C LEU A 17 3.27 4.21 13.64
N ARG A 18 3.68 4.73 12.47
CA ARG A 18 4.69 5.79 12.39
C ARG A 18 4.23 7.08 13.06
N HIS A 19 2.96 7.45 12.88
CA HIS A 19 2.38 8.63 13.53
C HIS A 19 2.32 8.45 15.05
N SER A 20 1.89 7.26 15.51
CA SER A 20 1.74 6.93 16.93
C SER A 20 3.07 6.81 17.68
N TYR A 21 4.10 6.20 17.06
CA TYR A 21 5.41 6.04 17.69
C TYR A 21 6.29 7.30 17.57
N GLY A 22 5.90 8.24 16.70
CA GLY A 22 6.67 9.43 16.38
C GLY A 22 7.84 9.16 15.42
N PRO A 23 8.54 10.21 14.96
CA PRO A 23 9.60 10.07 13.98
C PRO A 23 10.71 9.18 14.54
N PRO A 24 11.14 8.11 13.85
CA PRO A 24 12.18 7.21 14.35
C PRO A 24 13.54 7.91 14.54
N THR A 25 13.73 9.09 13.94
CA THR A 25 14.91 9.94 14.12
C THR A 25 14.84 10.84 15.37
N GLN A 26 13.67 10.97 16.00
CA GLN A 26 13.45 11.82 17.18
C GLN A 26 13.12 11.01 18.43
N ASN A 27 12.47 9.85 18.28
CA ASN A 27 12.16 8.93 19.38
C ASN A 27 12.85 7.59 19.17
N LEU A 28 13.64 7.16 20.16
CA LEU A 28 14.14 5.78 20.24
C LEU A 28 12.96 4.85 20.52
N TRP A 29 12.48 4.19 19.47
CA TRP A 29 11.43 3.19 19.60
C TRP A 29 11.89 2.02 20.47
N THR A 30 10.98 1.50 21.29
CA THR A 30 11.24 0.24 22.00
C THR A 30 11.38 -0.91 21.01
N GLN A 31 12.08 -1.98 21.39
CA GLN A 31 12.22 -3.18 20.56
C GLN A 31 10.87 -3.73 20.09
N ARG A 32 9.84 -3.68 20.95
CA ARG A 32 8.48 -4.11 20.61
C ARG A 32 7.83 -3.22 19.55
N GLN A 33 8.01 -1.90 19.64
CA GLN A 33 7.48 -0.94 18.65
C GLN A 33 8.17 -1.12 17.31
N SER A 34 9.51 -1.22 17.29
CA SER A 34 10.29 -1.51 16.09
C SER A 34 9.84 -2.80 15.43
N HIS A 35 9.75 -3.90 16.19
CA HIS A 35 9.30 -5.18 15.65
C HIS A 35 7.88 -5.09 15.07
N THR A 36 6.96 -4.44 15.78
CA THR A 36 5.56 -4.26 15.31
C THR A 36 5.51 -3.47 14.00
N TYR A 37 6.28 -2.39 13.90
CA TYR A 37 6.36 -1.57 12.70
C TYR A 37 6.99 -2.35 11.53
N GLU A 38 8.09 -3.05 11.76
CA GLU A 38 8.76 -3.85 10.73
C GLU A 38 7.85 -4.97 10.22
N THR A 39 7.08 -5.64 11.08
CA THR A 39 6.07 -6.62 10.68
C THR A 39 5.01 -5.99 9.78
N ALA A 40 4.48 -4.82 10.15
CA ALA A 40 3.49 -4.12 9.34
C ALA A 40 4.05 -3.71 7.97
N VAL A 41 5.29 -3.20 7.92
CA VAL A 41 5.97 -2.83 6.67
C VAL A 41 6.19 -4.04 5.77
N ARG A 42 6.59 -5.19 6.32
CA ARG A 42 6.74 -6.43 5.54
C ARG A 42 5.41 -6.88 4.95
N ALA A 43 4.35 -6.93 5.76
CA ALA A 43 3.02 -7.31 5.30
C ALA A 43 2.50 -6.39 4.18
N TRP A 44 2.69 -5.08 4.32
CA TRP A 44 2.35 -4.12 3.26
C TRP A 44 3.14 -4.38 1.97
N ARG A 45 4.45 -4.55 2.05
CA ARG A 45 5.30 -4.81 0.86
C ARG A 45 4.94 -6.11 0.14
N ASP A 46 4.56 -7.14 0.87
CA ASP A 46 4.15 -8.41 0.26
C ASP A 46 2.83 -8.24 -0.51
N LEU A 47 1.85 -7.53 0.06
CA LEU A 47 0.59 -7.20 -0.62
C LEU A 47 0.79 -6.28 -1.82
N ASP A 48 1.71 -5.31 -1.72
CA ASP A 48 2.04 -4.41 -2.82
C ASP A 48 2.68 -5.16 -4.00
N ARG A 49 3.57 -6.13 -3.73
CA ARG A 49 4.11 -7.02 -4.78
C ARG A 49 3.02 -7.84 -5.46
N ASP A 50 2.07 -8.39 -4.71
CA ASP A 50 0.95 -9.14 -5.27
C ASP A 50 0.05 -8.28 -6.16
N VAL A 51 -0.16 -7.03 -5.77
CA VAL A 51 -0.85 -6.01 -6.56
C VAL A 51 -0.09 -5.73 -7.86
N GLN A 52 1.21 -5.48 -7.78
CA GLN A 52 2.05 -5.19 -8.94
C GLN A 52 2.13 -6.37 -9.92
N ALA A 53 2.19 -7.60 -9.40
CA ALA A 53 2.14 -8.81 -10.21
C ALA A 53 0.79 -8.95 -10.94
N ALA A 54 -0.32 -8.66 -10.25
CA ALA A 54 -1.66 -8.71 -10.86
C ALA A 54 -1.84 -7.65 -11.96
N VAL A 55 -1.37 -6.43 -11.73
CA VAL A 55 -1.39 -5.34 -12.73
C VAL A 55 -0.54 -5.70 -13.95
N THR A 56 0.66 -6.24 -13.73
CA THR A 56 1.55 -6.66 -14.82
C THR A 56 0.94 -7.80 -15.63
N GLY A 57 0.28 -8.77 -14.98
CA GLY A 57 -0.46 -9.83 -15.65
C GLY A 57 -1.57 -9.28 -16.53
N TYR A 58 -2.44 -8.44 -15.95
CA TYR A 58 -3.55 -7.82 -16.66
C TYR A 58 -3.10 -6.97 -17.86
N ALA A 59 -2.05 -6.16 -17.68
CA ALA A 59 -1.51 -5.33 -18.76
C ALA A 59 -1.01 -6.17 -19.95
N LYS A 60 -0.31 -7.28 -19.67
CA LYS A 60 0.13 -8.23 -20.71
C LYS A 60 -1.04 -8.89 -21.43
N GLU A 61 -2.05 -9.34 -20.68
CA GLU A 61 -3.24 -9.99 -21.25
C GLU A 61 -4.06 -9.05 -22.14
N ASN A 62 -4.13 -7.77 -21.79
CA ASN A 62 -4.91 -6.76 -22.51
C ASN A 62 -4.09 -5.96 -23.53
N GLY A 63 -2.79 -6.23 -23.68
CA GLY A 63 -1.90 -5.47 -24.56
C GLY A 63 -1.73 -4.01 -24.17
N GLN A 64 -1.99 -3.66 -22.91
CA GLN A 64 -1.94 -2.30 -22.38
C GLN A 64 -0.58 -2.00 -21.76
N ALA A 65 -0.18 -0.73 -21.78
CA ALA A 65 0.98 -0.27 -21.02
C ALA A 65 0.69 -0.36 -19.51
N ARG A 66 1.69 -0.81 -18.73
CA ARG A 66 1.58 -0.96 -17.27
C ARG A 66 1.15 0.35 -16.60
N ASP A 67 1.73 1.47 -17.01
CA ASP A 67 1.42 2.80 -16.45
C ASP A 67 -0.06 3.20 -16.66
N ALA A 68 -0.64 2.81 -17.79
CA ALA A 68 -2.05 3.07 -18.09
C ALA A 68 -2.99 2.23 -17.20
N VAL A 69 -2.57 1.02 -16.83
CA VAL A 69 -3.33 0.16 -15.90
C VAL A 69 -3.16 0.68 -14.46
N GLU A 70 -1.93 1.04 -14.04
CA GLU A 70 -1.68 1.62 -12.71
C GLU A 70 -2.47 2.93 -12.48
N GLY A 71 -2.57 3.78 -13.50
CA GLY A 71 -3.41 4.98 -13.47
C GLY A 71 -4.89 4.66 -13.24
N GLN A 72 -5.45 3.74 -14.02
CA GLN A 72 -6.84 3.29 -13.87
C GLN A 72 -7.10 2.67 -12.49
N VAL A 73 -6.17 1.89 -11.95
CA VAL A 73 -6.38 1.31 -10.62
C VAL A 73 -6.26 2.35 -9.51
N ARG A 74 -5.37 3.33 -9.65
CA ARG A 74 -5.28 4.46 -8.72
C ARG A 74 -6.58 5.27 -8.70
N GLU A 75 -7.13 5.61 -9.87
CA GLU A 75 -8.43 6.30 -9.98
C GLU A 75 -9.57 5.47 -9.35
N ALA A 76 -9.62 4.18 -9.65
CA ALA A 76 -10.66 3.30 -9.11
C ALA A 76 -10.50 3.02 -7.59
N ALA A 77 -9.30 3.14 -7.04
CA ALA A 77 -9.02 3.00 -5.61
C ALA A 77 -9.31 4.30 -4.82
N GLN A 78 -9.14 5.46 -5.46
CA GLN A 78 -9.53 6.75 -4.88
C GLN A 78 -11.05 6.94 -4.84
N GLY A 79 -11.78 6.20 -5.70
CA GLY A 79 -13.23 6.38 -5.84
C GLY A 79 -13.54 7.73 -6.51
N PRO A 80 -14.77 7.95 -6.99
CA PRO A 80 -15.17 9.30 -7.38
C PRO A 80 -14.96 10.21 -6.17
N GLU A 81 -14.21 11.30 -6.34
CA GLU A 81 -14.22 12.39 -5.37
C GLU A 81 -15.69 12.70 -5.06
N PRO A 82 -16.13 12.69 -3.79
CA PRO A 82 -17.42 13.25 -3.46
C PRO A 82 -17.31 14.75 -3.74
N GLY A 83 -17.69 15.15 -4.94
CA GLY A 83 -17.98 16.54 -5.23
C GLY A 83 -19.15 16.94 -4.36
N LEU A 84 -18.88 17.69 -3.28
CA LEU A 84 -19.76 18.66 -2.62
C LEU A 84 -18.90 19.64 -1.81
#